data_AF-W1X6P5-F1
#
_entry.id   AF-W1X6P5-F1
#
_cell.length_a   1.000
_cell.length_b   1.000
_cell.length_c   1.000
_cell.angle_alpha   90.00
_cell.angle_beta   90.00
_cell.angle_gamma   90.00
#
_symmetry.space_group_name_H-M   'P 1'
#
loop_
_entity.id
_entity.type
_entity.pdbx_description
1 polymer ?
#
loop_
_entity_poly.entity_id
_entity_poly.type
_entity_poly.pdbx_seq_one_letter_code
_entity_poly.pdbx_strand_id
1 'polypeptide(L)'
;HILPFWGKTKLKNLSRNEYEKHIANLLKVRPKASVRIIHSCFMTMLNDAIMNGNISANRLNGIYVGDSLIAKKNKRITLDQFQIWMQEAEKVMD
;
A
#
# COMPACT_ATOMS: atom_id res chain seq x y z
N HIS A 1 -5.56 3.29 5.29
CA HIS A 1 -4.25 2.93 5.87
C HIS A 1 -3.44 4.12 6.38
N ILE A 2 -3.65 5.33 5.85
CA ILE A 2 -2.96 6.56 6.27
C ILE A 2 -3.84 7.43 7.20
N LEU A 3 -5.11 7.62 6.81
CA LEU A 3 -6.07 8.50 7.51
C LEU A 3 -6.19 8.26 9.04
N PRO A 4 -6.26 7.01 9.55
CA PRO A 4 -6.42 6.80 11.00
C PRO A 4 -5.24 7.31 11.83
N PHE A 5 -4.04 7.38 11.23
CA PHE A 5 -2.81 7.76 11.94
C PHE A 5 -2.42 9.22 11.71
N TRP A 6 -2.65 9.75 10.51
CA TRP A 6 -2.20 11.10 10.13
C TRP A 6 -3.29 12.02 9.60
N GLY A 7 -4.56 11.59 9.56
CA GLY A 7 -5.66 12.42 9.06
C GLY A 7 -5.90 13.70 9.87
N LYS A 8 -5.46 13.75 11.13
CA LYS A 8 -5.54 14.94 12.00
C LYS A 8 -4.19 15.59 12.26
N THR A 9 -3.10 15.02 11.75
CA THR A 9 -1.74 15.51 11.99
C THR A 9 -1.40 16.58 10.97
N LYS A 10 -0.94 17.75 11.43
CA LYS A 10 -0.40 18.77 10.53
C LYS A 10 0.80 18.18 9.78
N LEU A 11 0.81 18.25 8.44
CA LEU A 11 1.84 17.62 7.62
C LEU A 11 3.28 18.03 8.00
N LYS A 12 3.47 19.28 8.44
CA LYS A 12 4.77 19.78 8.95
C LYS A 12 5.28 19.06 10.21
N ASN A 13 4.38 18.42 10.97
CA ASN A 13 4.69 17.71 12.22
C ASN A 13 4.83 16.20 12.01
N LEU A 14 4.88 15.72 10.76
CA LEU A 14 5.11 14.30 10.49
C LEU A 14 6.47 13.87 11.05
N SER A 15 6.44 12.87 11.93
CA SER A 15 7.63 12.21 12.46
C SER A 15 8.06 11.09 11.53
N ARG A 16 9.31 11.15 11.09
CA ARG A 16 9.92 10.09 10.27
C ARG A 16 9.93 8.75 11.00
N ASN A 17 10.36 8.76 12.26
CA ASN A 17 10.48 7.55 13.09
C ASN A 17 9.13 6.87 13.30
N GLU A 18 8.05 7.64 13.50
CA GLU A 18 6.71 7.07 13.66
C GLU A 18 6.22 6.44 12.36
N TYR A 19 6.48 7.09 11.23
CA TYR A 19 6.12 6.56 9.92
C TYR A 19 6.89 5.29 9.57
N GLU A 20 8.20 5.23 9.84
CA GLU A 20 9.01 4.03 9.63
C GLU A 20 8.51 2.86 10.49
N LYS A 21 8.17 3.11 11.76
CA LYS A 21 7.54 2.12 12.65
C LYS A 21 6.20 1.64 12.09
N HIS A 22 5.38 2.53 11.55
CA HIS A 22 4.10 2.17 10.93
C HIS A 22 4.29 1.29 9.69
N ILE A 23 5.23 1.65 8.80
CA ILE A 23 5.55 0.85 7.61
C ILE A 23 6.05 -0.54 8.03
N ALA A 24 6.94 -0.62 9.03
CA ALA A 24 7.40 -1.89 9.58
C ALA A 24 6.25 -2.74 10.14
N ASN A 25 5.29 -2.12 10.84
CA ASN A 25 4.11 -2.83 11.34
C ASN A 25 3.19 -3.29 10.21
N LEU A 26 3.01 -2.48 9.16
CA LEU A 26 2.24 -2.89 7.97
C LEU A 26 2.88 -4.10 7.28
N LEU A 27 4.21 -4.18 7.20
CA LEU A 27 4.94 -5.28 6.60
C LEU A 27 4.77 -6.62 7.34
N LYS A 28 4.40 -6.59 8.63
CA LYS A 28 4.06 -7.79 9.42
C LYS A 28 2.71 -8.39 9.05
N VAL A 29 1.77 -7.58 8.55
CA VAL A 29 0.37 -7.99 8.34
C VAL A 29 -0.09 -7.89 6.89
N ARG A 30 0.71 -7.30 6.00
CA ARG A 30 0.38 -7.12 4.58
C ARG A 30 1.57 -7.48 3.68
N PRO A 31 1.30 -8.05 2.48
CA PRO A 31 2.35 -8.26 1.49
C PRO A 31 3.09 -6.96 1.14
N LYS A 32 4.39 -7.07 0.85
CA LYS A 32 5.26 -5.94 0.48
C LYS A 32 4.66 -5.07 -0.64
N ALA A 33 4.01 -5.69 -1.63
CA ALA A 33 3.39 -4.98 -2.74
C ALA A 33 2.28 -4.01 -2.27
N SER A 34 1.44 -4.44 -1.33
CA SER A 34 0.39 -3.59 -0.76
C SER A 34 0.97 -2.46 0.07
N VAL A 35 2.02 -2.73 0.86
CA VAL A 35 2.69 -1.69 1.65
C VAL A 35 3.37 -0.66 0.75
N ARG A 36 3.99 -1.10 -0.35
CA ARG A 36 4.57 -0.19 -1.36
C ARG A 36 3.51 0.72 -1.97
N ILE A 37 2.33 0.21 -2.31
CA ILE A 37 1.23 1.04 -2.84
C ILE A 37 0.81 2.09 -1.82
N ILE A 38 0.60 1.69 -0.55
CA ILE A 38 0.25 2.62 0.53
C ILE A 38 1.31 3.72 0.68
N HIS A 39 2.59 3.33 0.67
CA HIS A 39 3.70 4.27 0.77
C HIS A 39 3.74 5.24 -0.43
N SER A 40 3.68 4.71 -1.66
CA SER A 40 3.70 5.52 -2.88
C SER A 40 2.54 6.51 -2.93
N CYS A 41 1.31 6.08 -2.62
CA CYS A 41 0.16 6.99 -2.56
C CYS A 41 0.40 8.13 -1.57
N PHE A 42 0.94 7.84 -0.38
CA PHE A 42 1.20 8.89 0.60
C PHE A 42 2.34 9.83 0.19
N MET A 43 3.38 9.32 -0.47
CA MET A 43 4.45 10.16 -1.01
C MET A 43 3.91 11.11 -2.09
N THR A 44 3.04 10.63 -2.98
CA THR A 44 2.37 11.49 -3.96
C THR A 44 1.58 12.60 -3.28
N MET A 45 0.76 12.27 -2.27
CA MET A 45 0.00 13.27 -1.51
C MET A 45 0.90 14.33 -0.83
N LEU A 46 2.05 13.92 -0.29
CA LEU A 46 2.99 14.86 0.32
C LEU A 46 3.69 15.74 -0.72
N ASN A 47 4.00 15.19 -1.89
CA ASN A 47 4.58 15.97 -2.98
C ASN A 47 3.56 16.97 -3.54
N ASP A 48 2.29 16.60 -3.66
CA ASP A 48 1.22 17.53 -4.04
C ASP A 48 1.08 18.66 -3.01
N ALA A 49 1.21 18.35 -1.72
CA ALA A 49 1.22 19.35 -0.66
C ALA A 49 2.43 20.31 -0.73
N ILE A 50 3.57 19.88 -1.31
CA ILE A 50 4.69 20.79 -1.61
C ILE A 50 4.34 21.69 -2.78
N MET A 51 3.82 21.13 -3.87
CA MET A 51 3.46 21.89 -5.07
C MET A 51 2.42 22.98 -4.77
N ASN A 52 1.53 22.72 -3.82
CA ASN A 52 0.51 23.67 -3.38
C ASN A 52 1.01 24.68 -2.32
N GLY A 53 2.27 24.59 -1.87
CA GLY A 53 2.85 25.49 -0.88
C GLY A 53 2.43 25.21 0.58
N ASN A 54 1.77 24.08 0.85
CA ASN A 54 1.31 23.72 2.20
C ASN A 54 2.46 23.29 3.12
N ILE A 55 3.51 22.68 2.55
CA ILE A 55 4.75 22.30 3.22
C ILE A 55 5.96 22.59 2.32
N SER A 56 7.11 22.89 2.91
CA SER A 56 8.32 23.22 2.14
C SER A 56 9.08 22.00 1.61
N ALA A 57 8.92 20.85 2.25
CA ALA A 57 9.64 19.63 1.88
C ALA A 57 8.93 18.36 2.39
N ASN A 58 9.12 17.25 1.67
CA ASN A 58 8.63 15.94 2.07
C ASN A 58 9.55 15.35 3.13
N ARG A 59 9.16 15.44 4.40
CA ARG A 59 9.92 14.91 5.55
C ARG A 59 10.11 13.39 5.53
N LEU A 60 9.28 12.69 4.75
CA LEU A 60 9.28 11.25 4.62
C LEU A 60 10.00 10.77 3.35
N ASN A 61 10.64 11.69 2.61
CA ASN A 61 11.37 11.34 1.40
C ASN A 61 12.50 10.34 1.71
N GLY A 62 12.72 9.39 0.79
CA GLY A 62 13.75 8.37 0.91
C GLY A 62 13.52 7.33 2.02
N ILE A 63 12.32 7.21 2.59
CA ILE A 63 12.01 6.10 3.51
C ILE A 63 12.02 4.79 2.74
N TYR A 64 12.81 3.83 3.22
CA TYR A 64 12.93 2.51 2.63
C TYR A 64 11.77 1.60 3.08
N VAL A 65 11.10 0.95 2.11
CA VAL A 65 10.11 -0.09 2.40
C VAL A 65 10.81 -1.45 2.40
N GLY A 66 11.00 -2.00 3.60
CA GLY A 66 11.63 -3.29 3.83
C GLY A 66 10.85 -4.49 3.31
N ASP A 67 11.34 -5.67 3.66
CA ASP A 67 10.67 -6.92 3.32
C ASP A 67 9.46 -7.21 4.20
N SER A 68 8.51 -7.93 3.62
CA SER A 68 7.30 -8.32 4.32
C SER A 68 7.43 -9.74 4.84
N LEU A 69 6.94 -9.98 6.05
CA LEU A 69 6.79 -11.32 6.61
C LEU A 69 5.68 -12.12 5.89
N ILE A 70 4.81 -11.42 5.15
CA ILE A 70 3.75 -12.03 4.36
C ILE A 70 4.26 -12.36 2.96
N ALA A 71 4.28 -13.65 2.64
CA ALA A 71 4.64 -14.14 1.33
C ALA A 71 3.74 -13.56 0.22
N LYS A 72 4.31 -13.42 -0.98
CA LYS A 72 3.53 -13.03 -2.16
C LYS A 72 2.54 -14.14 -2.48
N LYS A 73 1.25 -13.80 -2.63
CA LYS A 73 0.26 -14.74 -3.17
C LYS A 73 0.63 -15.11 -4.60
N ASN A 74 0.61 -16.40 -4.92
CA ASN A 74 0.62 -16.87 -6.30
C ASN A 74 -0.73 -16.51 -6.94
N LYS A 75 -0.68 -15.76 -8.05
CA LYS A 75 -1.88 -15.31 -8.80
C LYS A 75 -2.06 -16.06 -10.11
N ARG A 76 -1.23 -17.08 -10.38
CA ARG A 76 -1.37 -17.90 -11.59
C ARG A 76 -2.62 -18.76 -11.47
N ILE A 77 -3.41 -18.77 -12.54
CA ILE A 77 -4.55 -19.67 -12.70
C ILE A 77 -4.03 -20.92 -13.39
N THR A 78 -4.36 -22.09 -12.85
CA THR A 78 -4.05 -23.38 -13.46
C THR A 78 -5.10 -23.74 -14.52
N LEU A 79 -4.76 -24.67 -15.43
CA LEU A 79 -5.70 -25.13 -16.45
C LEU A 79 -6.96 -25.74 -15.83
N ASP A 80 -6.81 -26.53 -14.77
CA ASP A 80 -7.94 -27.15 -14.06
C ASP A 80 -8.87 -26.09 -13.44
N GLN A 81 -8.30 -25.06 -12.80
CA GLN A 81 -9.07 -23.94 -12.26
C GLN A 81 -9.81 -23.17 -13.36
N PHE A 82 -9.19 -23.01 -14.52
CA PHE A 82 -9.84 -22.38 -15.67
C PHE A 82 -11.00 -23.24 -16.19
N GLN A 83 -10.82 -24.56 -16.28
CA GLN A 83 -11.84 -25.46 -16.78
C GLN A 83 -13.07 -25.56 -15.86
N ILE A 84 -12.85 -25.57 -14.54
CA ILE A 84 -13.94 -25.45 -13.56
C ILE A 84 -14.73 -24.16 -13.78
N TRP A 85 -14.05 -23.05 -14.02
CA TRP A 85 -14.71 -21.76 -14.21
C TRP A 85 -15.57 -21.72 -15.48
N MET A 86 -15.09 -22.33 -16.57
CA MET A 86 -15.85 -22.47 -17.82
C MET A 86 -17.10 -23.35 -17.64
N GLN A 87 -16.96 -24.49 -16.95
CA GLN A 87 -18.09 -25.39 -16.70
C GLN A 87 -19.19 -24.73 -15.87
N GLU A 88 -18.83 -23.93 -14.86
CA GLU A 88 -19.83 -23.18 -14.08
C GLU A 88 -20.50 -22.07 -14.89
N ALA A 89 -19.77 -21.42 -15.81
CA ALA A 89 -20.34 -20.40 -16.68
C ALA A 89 -21.37 -20.98 -17.66
N GLU A 90 -21.12 -22.18 -18.20
CA GLU A 90 -22.04 -22.89 -19.11
C GLU A 90 -23.37 -23.22 -18.43
N LYS A 91 -23.35 -23.68 -17.17
CA LYS A 91 -24.56 -24.02 -16.39
C LYS A 91 -25.54 -22.86 -16.16
N VAL A 92 -25.07 -21.62 -16.26
CA VAL A 92 -25.90 -20.41 -16.01
C VAL A 92 -26.52 -19.90 -17.32
N MET A 93 -26.10 -20.41 -18.48
CA MET A 93 -26.63 -20.04 -19.79
C MET A 93 -27.79 -20.92 -20.26
N ASP A 94 -28.05 -22.04 -19.59
CA ASP A 94 -29.23 -22.91 -19.75
C ASP A 94 -30.38 -22.49 -18.82
#